data_AF-A0A8T6HW80-F1
#
_entry.id   AF-A0A8T6HW80-F1
#
_cell.length_a   1.000
_cell.length_b   1.000
_cell.length_c   1.000
_cell.angle_alpha   90.00
_cell.angle_beta   90.00
_cell.angle_gamma   90.00
#
_symmetry.space_group_name_H-M   'P 1'
#
loop_
_entity.id
_entity.type
_entity.pdbx_description
1 polymer ?
#
loop_
_entity_poly.entity_id
_entity_poly.type
_entity_poly.pdbx_seq_one_letter_code
_entity_poly.pdbx_strand_id
1 'polypeptide(L)'
;MTRGPSTAVFLLAIMTTTRSVMCAETESAESESTQRNATDIPCAQAIEQSTSLNGMELFKSAEACAREERVDDAVFFLVVGQVRAIADMSVLEPRSELDEDAAAELYGASYYTYGGAGPDDMYRDADRIAEMLRRLRSWRPSLTDGYDPGWNYERPVDGDRYRLMADYSIRTRLTQLESYRNLIQDDRYYAIQQERQEILAQGNSRTVTGTEDADRIQELDRMAAIIRSSIPSVPEPPLPKELLVHYRPNPDADFVELHAAFNGIEAGTGTTLDVFESRAEALDSWLSRVIAPAELQQLLDKVDFQHQTIVAMRFAAVDSANGKVYIREIEYRARHQYMSVIGYVVVNMPDCKEPKTWSYPFVVVASPRPDFEVQSYGASMAMLTEGCKPTVGAEPASEPDRDVDMSEAPAS
;
A
#
# COMPACT_ATOMS: atom_id res chain seq x y z
N MET A 1 18.86 3.40 44.64
CA MET A 1 17.88 3.99 43.70
C MET A 1 18.64 4.62 42.55
N THR A 2 19.07 3.78 41.61
CA THR A 2 19.77 4.18 40.39
C THR A 2 18.71 4.62 39.37
N ARG A 3 18.73 5.90 38.98
CA ARG A 3 17.90 6.42 37.89
C ARG A 3 18.33 5.69 36.62
N GLY A 4 17.40 4.93 36.01
CA GLY A 4 17.60 4.34 34.69
C GLY A 4 17.76 5.42 33.62
N PRO A 5 18.26 5.05 32.43
CA PRO A 5 18.43 6.00 31.32
C PRO A 5 17.07 6.64 30.97
N SER A 6 17.09 7.95 30.72
CA SER A 6 15.91 8.75 30.39
C SER A 6 15.28 8.27 29.07
N THR A 7 13.96 8.06 29.06
CA THR A 7 13.13 7.67 27.91
C THR A 7 13.35 8.55 26.67
N ALA A 8 13.80 9.79 26.87
CA ALA A 8 14.17 10.74 25.80
C ALA A 8 15.34 10.26 24.92
N VAL A 9 16.28 9.48 25.46
CA VAL A 9 17.43 8.94 24.69
C VAL A 9 17.00 7.81 23.74
N PHE A 10 15.91 7.10 24.06
CA PHE A 10 15.42 5.98 23.26
C PHE A 10 14.65 6.43 22.00
N LEU A 11 13.90 7.54 22.09
CA LEU A 11 13.21 8.14 20.93
C LEU A 11 14.19 8.72 19.91
N LEU A 12 15.26 9.36 20.36
CA LEU A 12 16.31 9.87 19.48
C LEU A 12 17.09 8.72 18.81
N ALA A 13 17.31 7.61 19.53
CA ALA A 13 17.99 6.42 19.01
C ALA A 13 17.17 5.69 17.92
N ILE A 14 15.85 5.56 18.06
CA ILE A 14 14.99 4.96 17.02
C ILE A 14 14.97 5.82 15.74
N MET A 15 15.00 7.16 15.86
CA MET A 15 15.06 8.05 14.70
C MET A 15 16.47 8.17 14.09
N THR A 16 17.54 7.82 14.80
CA THR A 16 18.92 7.88 14.28
C THR A 16 19.48 6.54 13.81
N THR A 17 18.93 5.40 14.23
CA THR A 17 19.44 4.06 13.85
C THR A 17 19.00 3.57 12.47
N THR A 18 18.08 4.23 11.79
CA THR A 18 17.72 3.92 10.38
C THR A 18 18.73 4.46 9.35
N ARG A 19 19.79 5.15 9.77
CA ARG A 19 20.80 5.75 8.86
C ARG A 19 21.96 4.83 8.47
N SER A 20 22.00 3.56 8.88
CA SER A 20 23.18 2.69 8.68
C SER A 20 22.87 1.27 8.21
N VAL A 21 22.24 1.09 7.04
CA VAL A 21 22.49 -0.07 6.15
C VAL A 21 22.15 0.31 4.69
N MET A 22 22.96 1.13 4.04
CA MET A 22 23.07 1.15 2.57
C MET A 22 24.47 1.63 2.19
N CYS A 23 25.40 0.68 2.01
CA CYS A 23 26.69 0.93 1.37
C CYS A 23 26.70 0.20 0.02
N ALA A 24 26.29 0.91 -1.02
CA ALA A 24 26.85 0.75 -2.35
C ALA A 24 27.20 2.18 -2.80
N GLU A 25 28.47 2.54 -2.67
CA GLU A 25 29.02 3.80 -3.19
C GLU A 25 28.92 3.75 -4.71
N THR A 26 27.81 4.27 -5.23
CA THR A 26 27.73 4.74 -6.60
C THR A 26 27.94 6.24 -6.49
N GLU A 27 29.03 6.76 -7.05
CA GLU A 27 29.28 8.21 -7.18
C GLU A 27 28.12 8.81 -8.00
N SER A 28 27.07 9.22 -7.30
CA SER A 28 25.93 9.90 -7.87
C SER A 28 26.38 11.30 -8.25
N ALA A 29 26.25 11.62 -9.53
CA ALA A 29 26.14 12.99 -9.99
C ALA A 29 25.23 13.76 -9.03
N GLU A 30 25.69 14.94 -8.60
CA GLU A 30 24.96 15.88 -7.75
C GLU A 30 23.58 16.17 -8.38
N SER A 31 22.61 15.34 -8.04
CA SER A 31 21.21 15.68 -8.19
C SER A 31 20.98 16.78 -7.18
N GLU A 32 20.95 18.01 -7.66
CA GLU A 32 20.22 19.12 -7.03
C GLU A 32 18.71 18.76 -6.98
N SER A 33 18.35 17.57 -6.48
CA SER A 33 17.00 17.24 -6.07
C SER A 33 16.73 18.16 -4.90
N THR A 34 16.12 19.28 -5.27
CA THR A 34 15.59 20.34 -4.45
C THR A 34 14.96 19.75 -3.18
N GLN A 35 15.77 19.53 -2.14
CA GLN A 35 15.31 19.62 -0.77
C GLN A 35 14.87 21.07 -0.63
N ARG A 36 13.64 21.37 -1.10
CA ARG A 36 12.98 22.63 -0.79
C ARG A 36 13.11 22.74 0.71
N ASN A 37 13.84 23.75 1.18
CA ASN A 37 14.17 23.97 2.57
C ASN A 37 12.87 23.99 3.40
N ALA A 38 12.39 22.82 3.82
CA ALA A 38 11.29 22.75 4.76
C ALA A 38 11.83 23.44 5.99
N THR A 39 11.26 24.60 6.28
CA THR A 39 11.76 25.46 7.35
C THR A 39 11.58 24.70 8.65
N ASP A 40 12.59 24.71 9.54
CA ASP A 40 12.42 24.14 10.87
C ASP A 40 11.31 24.90 11.61
N ILE A 41 10.14 24.26 11.77
CA ILE A 41 8.99 24.82 12.47
C ILE A 41 9.09 24.40 13.95
N PRO A 42 9.15 25.34 14.91
CA PRO A 42 9.11 25.00 16.34
C PRO A 42 7.85 24.22 16.70
N CYS A 43 7.92 23.29 17.66
CA CYS A 43 6.79 22.39 17.97
C CYS A 43 5.50 23.17 18.32
N ALA A 44 5.61 24.24 19.11
CA ALA A 44 4.47 25.08 19.48
C ALA A 44 3.77 25.71 18.26
N GLN A 45 4.55 26.22 17.31
CA GLN A 45 4.02 26.81 16.07
C GLN A 45 3.40 25.72 15.17
N ALA A 46 4.04 24.56 15.09
CA ALA A 46 3.52 23.44 14.31
C ALA A 46 2.12 23.02 14.80
N ILE A 47 1.85 23.08 16.11
CA ILE A 47 0.53 22.71 16.67
C ILE A 47 -0.56 23.63 16.12
N GLU A 48 -0.30 24.93 16.12
CA GLU A 48 -1.22 25.95 15.61
C GLU A 48 -1.45 25.80 14.09
N GLN A 49 -0.43 25.38 13.36
CA GLN A 49 -0.44 25.28 11.89
C GLN A 49 -0.75 23.86 11.38
N SER A 50 -0.94 22.88 12.26
CA SER A 50 -1.00 21.45 11.92
C SER A 50 -2.04 21.07 10.86
N THR A 51 -3.06 21.90 10.64
CA THR A 51 -4.10 21.64 9.63
C THR A 51 -3.69 22.09 8.22
N SER A 52 -2.74 23.03 8.08
CA SER A 52 -2.26 23.55 6.80
C SER A 52 -0.94 22.94 6.33
N LEU A 53 -0.20 22.30 7.22
CA LEU A 53 1.07 21.64 6.88
C LEU A 53 0.86 20.42 5.98
N ASN A 54 1.82 20.16 5.09
CA ASN A 54 1.85 18.94 4.28
C ASN A 54 2.42 17.74 5.04
N GLY A 55 2.37 16.55 4.43
CA GLY A 55 2.84 15.31 5.07
C GLY A 55 4.28 15.38 5.58
N MET A 56 5.21 15.90 4.77
CA MET A 56 6.63 15.99 5.14
C MET A 56 6.88 17.03 6.24
N GLU A 57 6.20 18.16 6.21
CA GLU A 57 6.28 19.19 7.25
C GLU A 57 5.73 18.69 8.59
N LEU A 58 4.67 17.87 8.57
CA LEU A 58 4.14 17.22 9.77
C LEU A 58 5.15 16.22 10.33
N PHE A 59 5.85 15.44 9.49
CA PHE A 59 6.90 14.55 9.97
C PHE A 59 8.07 15.29 10.61
N LYS A 60 8.54 16.38 9.99
CA LYS A 60 9.60 17.22 10.58
C LYS A 60 9.14 17.88 11.88
N SER A 61 7.87 18.24 11.98
CA SER A 61 7.27 18.75 13.22
C SER A 61 7.25 17.68 14.32
N ALA A 62 7.07 16.41 13.98
CA ALA A 62 7.20 15.31 14.94
C ALA A 62 8.61 15.24 15.53
N GLU A 63 9.64 15.37 14.69
CA GLU A 63 11.03 15.41 15.15
C GLU A 63 11.33 16.63 16.02
N ALA A 64 10.82 17.81 15.65
CA ALA A 64 10.97 19.03 16.43
C ALA A 64 10.37 18.87 17.84
N CYS A 65 9.13 18.35 17.92
CA CYS A 65 8.49 18.05 19.21
C CYS A 65 9.26 16.99 20.01
N ALA A 66 9.83 15.98 19.37
CA ALA A 66 10.65 14.97 20.06
C ALA A 66 11.92 15.57 20.66
N ARG A 67 12.61 16.47 19.93
CA ARG A 67 13.79 17.21 20.44
C ARG A 67 13.45 18.12 21.62
N GLU A 68 12.23 18.63 21.66
CA GLU A 68 11.68 19.43 22.77
C GLU A 68 11.12 18.56 23.92
N GLU A 69 11.32 17.24 23.90
CA GLU A 69 10.79 16.27 24.88
C GLU A 69 9.25 16.27 25.00
N ARG A 70 8.55 16.75 23.98
CA ARG A 70 7.08 16.76 23.88
C ARG A 70 6.57 15.51 23.17
N VAL A 71 6.74 14.34 23.80
CA VAL A 71 6.48 13.03 23.19
C VAL A 71 5.06 12.89 22.65
N ASP A 72 4.05 13.34 23.39
CA ASP A 72 2.64 13.22 22.97
C ASP A 72 2.34 14.03 21.70
N ASP A 73 2.96 15.20 21.56
CA ASP A 73 2.85 16.03 20.36
C ASP A 73 3.64 15.42 19.20
N ALA A 74 4.83 14.88 19.46
CA ALA A 74 5.62 14.19 18.46
C ALA A 74 4.85 13.02 17.84
N VAL A 75 4.22 12.18 18.67
CA VAL A 75 3.41 11.05 18.19
C VAL A 75 2.16 11.53 17.47
N PHE A 76 1.50 12.58 17.97
CA PHE A 76 0.38 13.18 17.25
C PHE A 76 0.79 13.60 15.83
N PHE A 77 1.91 14.32 15.67
CA PHE A 77 2.42 14.75 14.37
C PHE A 77 2.85 13.61 13.45
N LEU A 78 3.48 12.57 14.00
CA LEU A 78 3.81 11.35 13.28
C LEU A 78 2.56 10.75 12.63
N VAL A 79 1.51 10.61 13.43
CA VAL A 79 0.24 10.00 13.03
C VAL A 79 -0.49 10.87 12.00
N VAL A 80 -0.63 12.18 12.24
CA VAL A 80 -1.31 13.06 11.28
C VAL A 80 -0.50 13.27 9.99
N GLY A 81 0.83 13.19 10.05
CA GLY A 81 1.70 13.19 8.88
C GLY A 81 1.44 12.01 7.96
N GLN A 82 1.32 10.79 8.53
CA GLN A 82 0.94 9.59 7.77
C GLN A 82 -0.45 9.73 7.14
N VAL A 83 -1.43 10.26 7.90
CA VAL A 83 -2.78 10.50 7.38
C VAL A 83 -2.76 11.50 6.22
N ARG A 84 -2.01 12.61 6.37
CA ARG A 84 -1.87 13.65 5.35
C ARG A 84 -1.20 13.11 4.10
N ALA A 85 -0.09 12.38 4.26
CA ALA A 85 0.65 11.78 3.16
C ALA A 85 -0.23 10.84 2.32
N ILE A 86 -0.99 9.94 2.97
CA ILE A 86 -1.91 9.04 2.26
C ILE A 86 -2.97 9.84 1.50
N ALA A 87 -3.56 10.87 2.10
CA ALA A 87 -4.56 11.69 1.44
C ALA A 87 -3.98 12.46 0.22
N ASP A 88 -2.80 13.04 0.37
CA ASP A 88 -2.09 13.74 -0.70
C ASP A 88 -1.79 12.80 -1.87
N MET A 89 -1.13 11.67 -1.61
CA MET A 89 -0.76 10.69 -2.65
C MET A 89 -1.97 10.04 -3.33
N SER A 90 -3.12 10.00 -2.67
CA SER A 90 -4.34 9.38 -3.21
C SER A 90 -5.19 10.31 -4.08
N VAL A 91 -4.97 11.63 -4.00
CA VAL A 91 -5.85 12.63 -4.61
C VAL A 91 -5.09 13.66 -5.45
N LEU A 92 -3.84 13.97 -5.11
CA LEU A 92 -3.01 14.95 -5.80
C LEU A 92 -2.11 14.23 -6.81
N GLU A 93 -2.70 13.84 -7.93
CA GLU A 93 -2.02 13.11 -9.01
C GLU A 93 -0.82 13.90 -9.54
N PRO A 94 0.41 13.35 -9.46
CA PRO A 94 1.61 14.00 -9.98
C PRO A 94 1.49 14.36 -11.46
N ARG A 95 2.08 15.50 -11.86
CA ARG A 95 1.98 16.00 -13.24
C ARG A 95 3.12 15.51 -14.15
N SER A 96 4.19 14.96 -13.58
CA SER A 96 5.37 14.51 -14.30
C SER A 96 6.10 13.39 -13.55
N GLU A 97 6.99 12.68 -14.24
CA GLU A 97 7.83 11.64 -13.61
C GLU A 97 8.66 12.16 -12.43
N LEU A 98 9.12 13.42 -12.49
CA LEU A 98 9.85 14.03 -11.36
C LEU A 98 8.94 14.28 -10.15
N ASP A 99 7.68 14.66 -10.40
CA ASP A 99 6.69 14.87 -9.35
C ASP A 99 6.28 13.54 -8.69
N GLU A 100 6.34 12.44 -9.44
CA GLU A 100 6.09 11.09 -8.92
C GLU A 100 7.24 10.57 -8.08
N ASP A 101 8.49 10.81 -8.51
CA ASP A 101 9.67 10.51 -7.70
C ASP A 101 9.54 11.21 -6.32
N ALA A 102 9.05 12.46 -6.28
CA ALA A 102 8.79 13.19 -5.04
C ALA A 102 7.63 12.61 -4.22
N ALA A 103 6.53 12.20 -4.85
CA ALA A 103 5.43 11.51 -4.17
C ALA A 103 5.88 10.15 -3.61
N ALA A 104 6.72 9.41 -4.35
CA ALA A 104 7.32 8.15 -3.93
C ALA A 104 8.30 8.35 -2.77
N GLU A 105 9.06 9.45 -2.73
CA GLU A 105 9.87 9.83 -1.58
C GLU A 105 9.00 10.02 -0.34
N LEU A 106 7.85 10.71 -0.46
CA LEU A 106 6.92 10.87 0.66
C LEU A 106 6.35 9.51 1.12
N TYR A 107 6.01 8.62 0.18
CA TYR A 107 5.59 7.25 0.50
C TYR A 107 6.68 6.51 1.28
N GLY A 108 7.92 6.54 0.78
CA GLY A 108 9.08 5.92 1.39
C GLY A 108 9.35 6.48 2.80
N ALA A 109 9.29 7.80 2.96
CA ALA A 109 9.43 8.45 4.24
C ALA A 109 8.31 8.02 5.22
N SER A 110 7.05 8.01 4.78
CA SER A 110 5.91 7.62 5.63
C SER A 110 5.98 6.18 6.13
N TYR A 111 6.58 5.27 5.36
CA TYR A 111 6.66 3.85 5.70
C TYR A 111 7.97 3.44 6.37
N TYR A 112 9.12 3.88 5.84
CA TYR A 112 10.44 3.39 6.26
C TYR A 112 11.10 4.30 7.30
N THR A 113 10.89 5.61 7.22
CA THR A 113 11.50 6.58 8.15
C THR A 113 10.58 6.91 9.32
N TYR A 114 9.34 7.25 9.00
CA TYR A 114 8.29 7.68 9.93
C TYR A 114 7.21 6.60 10.09
N GLY A 115 7.56 5.34 9.79
CA GLY A 115 6.68 4.21 10.02
C GLY A 115 6.42 3.96 11.51
N GLY A 116 5.32 3.27 11.79
CA GLY A 116 4.94 2.87 13.15
C GLY A 116 4.00 3.85 13.85
N ALA A 117 3.76 3.56 15.13
CA ALA A 117 2.78 4.28 15.96
C ALA A 117 3.44 5.17 17.03
N GLY A 118 4.77 5.19 17.16
CA GLY A 118 5.46 5.80 18.29
C GLY A 118 5.72 4.82 19.44
N PRO A 119 6.12 5.30 20.64
CA PRO A 119 6.57 4.45 21.72
C PRO A 119 5.40 3.78 22.47
N ASP A 120 5.62 2.53 22.91
CA ASP A 120 4.59 1.68 23.53
C ASP A 120 4.00 2.24 24.82
N ASP A 121 4.81 2.98 25.59
CA ASP A 121 4.40 3.57 26.87
C ASP A 121 3.21 4.51 26.72
N MET A 122 3.14 5.24 25.60
CA MET A 122 2.00 6.10 25.27
C MET A 122 0.70 5.31 25.09
N TYR A 123 0.77 4.09 24.56
CA TYR A 123 -0.40 3.23 24.32
C TYR A 123 -0.82 2.44 25.55
N ARG A 124 0.10 2.24 26.51
CA ARG A 124 -0.21 1.64 27.81
C ARG A 124 -0.86 2.62 28.78
N ASP A 125 -0.51 3.90 28.70
CA ASP A 125 -1.13 4.95 29.49
C ASP A 125 -2.52 5.31 28.92
N ALA A 126 -3.57 4.98 29.68
CA ALA A 126 -4.96 5.15 29.26
C ALA A 126 -5.36 6.61 29.02
N ASP A 127 -4.80 7.55 29.77
CA ASP A 127 -5.15 8.97 29.66
C ASP A 127 -4.44 9.60 28.46
N ARG A 128 -3.15 9.28 28.27
CA ARG A 128 -2.36 9.77 27.12
C ARG A 128 -2.93 9.28 25.80
N ILE A 129 -3.26 7.99 25.68
CA ILE A 129 -3.86 7.46 24.45
C ILE A 129 -5.26 8.04 24.20
N ALA A 130 -6.08 8.20 25.25
CA ALA A 130 -7.42 8.78 25.10
C ALA A 130 -7.34 10.22 24.56
N GLU A 131 -6.41 11.02 25.08
CA GLU A 131 -6.18 12.39 24.63
C GLU A 131 -5.67 12.45 23.18
N MET A 132 -4.71 11.60 22.80
CA MET A 132 -4.23 11.54 21.42
C MET A 132 -5.34 11.14 20.43
N LEU A 133 -6.11 10.11 20.74
CA LEU A 133 -7.24 9.69 19.89
C LEU A 133 -8.30 10.79 19.78
N ARG A 134 -8.55 11.54 20.87
CA ARG A 134 -9.44 12.71 20.86
C ARG A 134 -8.93 13.80 19.93
N ARG A 135 -7.64 14.16 20.01
CA ARG A 135 -7.00 15.14 19.12
C ARG A 135 -7.10 14.72 17.66
N LEU A 136 -6.75 13.46 17.35
CA LEU A 136 -6.84 12.92 16.00
C LEU A 136 -8.27 12.96 15.44
N ARG A 137 -9.28 12.58 16.24
CA ARG A 137 -10.69 12.69 15.84
C ARG A 137 -11.14 14.11 15.53
N SER A 138 -10.51 15.12 16.14
CA SER A 138 -10.84 16.54 15.94
C SER A 138 -10.00 17.22 14.85
N TRP A 139 -8.87 16.64 14.46
CA TRP A 139 -7.98 17.21 13.46
C TRP A 139 -8.59 17.11 12.06
N ARG A 140 -8.57 18.22 11.31
CA ARG A 140 -9.11 18.30 9.95
C ARG A 140 -8.08 18.96 9.05
N PRO A 141 -7.40 18.22 8.16
CA PRO A 141 -6.48 18.84 7.22
C PRO A 141 -7.24 19.77 6.28
N SER A 142 -6.65 20.93 6.00
CA SER A 142 -7.16 21.91 5.05
C SER A 142 -6.34 21.86 3.76
N LEU A 143 -7.03 21.82 2.62
CA LEU A 143 -6.46 21.98 1.29
C LEU A 143 -6.66 23.43 0.86
N THR A 144 -5.71 24.30 1.20
CA THR A 144 -5.78 25.74 0.91
C THR A 144 -5.40 26.05 -0.53
N ASP A 145 -5.79 27.23 -1.03
CA ASP A 145 -5.27 27.75 -2.29
C ASP A 145 -3.74 27.85 -2.22
N GLY A 146 -3.05 27.19 -3.15
CA GLY A 146 -1.58 27.13 -3.14
C GLY A 146 -0.99 26.06 -2.24
N TYR A 147 -1.78 25.11 -1.74
CA TYR A 147 -1.26 23.93 -1.03
C TYR A 147 -0.21 23.21 -1.88
N ASP A 148 0.95 22.94 -1.26
CA ASP A 148 2.10 22.26 -1.85
C ASP A 148 2.34 20.94 -1.09
N PRO A 149 2.03 19.77 -1.68
CA PRO A 149 2.32 18.48 -1.07
C PRO A 149 3.79 18.08 -1.17
N GLY A 150 4.63 18.88 -1.85
CA GLY A 150 6.02 18.57 -2.19
C GLY A 150 6.24 18.30 -3.68
N TRP A 151 5.18 18.27 -4.49
CA TRP A 151 5.22 18.03 -5.93
C TRP A 151 4.16 18.84 -6.67
N ASN A 152 4.32 18.99 -7.99
CA ASN A 152 3.29 19.58 -8.84
C ASN A 152 2.25 18.52 -9.21
N TYR A 153 0.97 18.88 -9.08
CA TYR A 153 -0.14 17.96 -9.33
C TYR A 153 -1.12 18.50 -10.38
N GLU A 154 -1.91 17.59 -10.94
CA GLU A 154 -2.97 17.91 -11.89
C GLU A 154 -4.08 18.74 -11.25
N ARG A 155 -4.66 19.67 -12.03
CA ARG A 155 -5.72 20.58 -11.56
C ARG A 155 -6.90 20.53 -12.53
N PRO A 156 -8.15 20.74 -12.04
CA PRO A 156 -8.51 21.08 -10.66
C PRO A 156 -8.51 19.88 -9.70
N VAL A 157 -8.25 20.13 -8.41
CA VAL A 157 -8.39 19.11 -7.37
C VAL A 157 -9.83 19.13 -6.85
N ASP A 158 -10.44 17.95 -6.78
CA ASP A 158 -11.71 17.76 -6.09
C ASP A 158 -11.50 17.84 -4.57
N GLY A 159 -11.77 19.02 -4.00
CA GLY A 159 -11.63 19.26 -2.56
C GLY A 159 -12.57 18.41 -1.70
N ASP A 160 -13.73 17.99 -2.23
CA ASP A 160 -14.64 17.08 -1.53
C ASP A 160 -14.06 15.66 -1.50
N ARG A 161 -13.49 15.18 -2.61
CA ARG A 161 -12.73 13.91 -2.66
C ARG A 161 -11.56 13.95 -1.69
N TYR A 162 -10.80 15.04 -1.65
CA TYR A 162 -9.68 15.19 -0.72
C TYR A 162 -10.14 15.07 0.74
N ARG A 163 -11.20 15.81 1.12
CA ARG A 163 -11.76 15.75 2.47
C ARG A 163 -12.25 14.34 2.82
N LEU A 164 -12.96 13.67 1.90
CA LEU A 164 -13.41 12.30 2.10
C LEU A 164 -12.25 11.32 2.30
N MET A 165 -11.18 11.46 1.53
CA MET A 165 -9.99 10.63 1.65
C MET A 165 -9.27 10.88 2.98
N ALA A 166 -9.11 12.14 3.38
CA ALA A 166 -8.53 12.50 4.67
C ALA A 166 -9.37 11.94 5.84
N ASP A 167 -10.70 12.12 5.82
CA ASP A 167 -11.61 11.58 6.85
C ASP A 167 -11.59 10.05 6.88
N TYR A 168 -11.46 9.39 5.73
CA TYR A 168 -11.27 7.94 5.66
C TYR A 168 -9.93 7.52 6.29
N SER A 169 -8.82 8.14 5.91
CA SER A 169 -7.49 7.87 6.46
C SER A 169 -7.43 8.10 7.98
N ILE A 170 -8.10 9.15 8.50
CA ILE A 170 -8.23 9.38 9.95
C ILE A 170 -8.92 8.20 10.63
N ARG A 171 -10.07 7.74 10.08
CA ARG A 171 -10.81 6.61 10.66
C ARG A 171 -10.02 5.31 10.61
N THR A 172 -9.36 5.03 9.49
CA THR A 172 -8.51 3.84 9.34
C THR A 172 -7.37 3.87 10.36
N ARG A 173 -6.71 5.02 10.50
CA ARG A 173 -5.63 5.17 11.48
C ARG A 173 -6.14 5.06 12.92
N LEU A 174 -7.31 5.61 13.25
CA LEU A 174 -7.94 5.42 14.57
C LEU A 174 -8.17 3.93 14.88
N THR A 175 -8.72 3.16 13.94
CA THR A 175 -8.92 1.71 14.10
C THR A 175 -7.59 0.98 14.32
N GLN A 176 -6.54 1.32 13.56
CA GLN A 176 -5.22 0.73 13.71
C GLN A 176 -4.62 1.03 15.09
N LEU A 177 -4.72 2.28 15.57
CA LEU A 177 -4.22 2.70 16.87
C LEU A 177 -5.00 2.07 18.02
N GLU A 178 -6.32 1.92 17.89
CA GLU A 178 -7.15 1.20 18.86
C GLU A 178 -6.81 -0.29 18.91
N SER A 179 -6.58 -0.92 17.75
CA SER A 179 -6.10 -2.32 17.69
C SER A 179 -4.71 -2.47 18.31
N TYR A 180 -3.80 -1.54 18.02
CA TYR A 180 -2.46 -1.52 18.60
C TYR A 180 -2.50 -1.34 20.12
N ARG A 181 -3.33 -0.41 20.60
CA ARG A 181 -3.57 -0.21 22.03
C ARG A 181 -4.06 -1.51 22.69
N ASN A 182 -5.08 -2.17 22.14
CA ASN A 182 -5.60 -3.41 22.71
C ASN A 182 -4.52 -4.49 22.82
N LEU A 183 -3.63 -4.56 21.83
CA LEU A 183 -2.49 -5.47 21.82
C LEU A 183 -1.45 -5.14 22.89
N ILE A 184 -1.04 -3.88 22.97
CA ILE A 184 -0.01 -3.42 23.91
C ILE A 184 -0.50 -3.35 25.36
N GLN A 185 -1.82 -3.25 25.59
CA GLN A 185 -2.42 -3.34 26.93
C GLN A 185 -2.48 -4.78 27.47
N ASP A 186 -2.28 -5.82 26.65
CA ASP A 186 -2.10 -7.19 27.13
C ASP A 186 -0.70 -7.36 27.76
N ASP A 187 -0.64 -7.56 29.08
CA ASP A 187 0.61 -7.67 29.81
C ASP A 187 1.51 -8.81 29.33
N ARG A 188 0.94 -9.91 28.81
CA ARG A 188 1.70 -11.04 28.30
C ARG A 188 2.36 -10.66 26.98
N TYR A 189 1.62 -9.99 26.09
CA TYR A 189 2.17 -9.50 24.83
C TYR A 189 3.27 -8.48 25.08
N TYR A 190 3.04 -7.53 26.01
CA TYR A 190 4.02 -6.52 26.35
C TYR A 190 5.30 -7.11 26.95
N ALA A 191 5.18 -8.09 27.85
CA ALA A 191 6.35 -8.80 28.40
C ALA A 191 7.17 -9.50 27.30
N ILE A 192 6.51 -10.14 26.34
CA ILE A 192 7.16 -10.77 25.17
C ILE A 192 7.92 -9.73 24.34
N GLN A 193 7.32 -8.57 24.09
CA GLN A 193 7.98 -7.48 23.35
C GLN A 193 9.20 -6.96 24.10
N GLN A 194 9.10 -6.74 25.42
CA GLN A 194 10.24 -6.28 26.23
C GLN A 194 11.40 -7.27 26.18
N GLU A 195 11.14 -8.56 26.40
CA GLU A 195 12.18 -9.60 26.34
C GLU A 195 12.82 -9.66 24.95
N ARG A 196 12.01 -9.59 23.88
CA ARG A 196 12.52 -9.56 22.51
C ARG A 196 13.43 -8.35 22.25
N GLN A 197 13.03 -7.17 22.72
CA GLN A 197 13.85 -5.96 22.57
C GLN A 197 15.15 -6.04 23.38
N GLU A 198 15.12 -6.64 24.57
CA GLU A 198 16.33 -6.88 25.39
C GLU A 198 17.32 -7.79 24.67
N ILE A 199 16.86 -8.90 24.07
CA ILE A 199 17.70 -9.80 23.28
C ILE A 199 18.32 -9.05 22.08
N LEU A 200 17.50 -8.29 21.34
CA LEU A 200 17.99 -7.53 20.17
C LEU A 200 18.97 -6.42 20.56
N ALA A 201 18.78 -5.78 21.71
CA ALA A 201 19.70 -4.76 22.21
C ALA A 201 21.07 -5.35 22.58
N GLN A 202 21.11 -6.59 23.07
CA GLN A 202 22.36 -7.31 23.38
C GLN A 202 23.10 -7.76 22.11
N GLY A 203 22.36 -8.15 21.06
CA GLY A 203 22.91 -8.68 19.80
C GLY A 203 23.24 -7.65 18.71
N ASN A 204 23.39 -6.36 19.02
CA ASN A 204 23.52 -5.29 18.02
C ASN A 204 22.42 -5.33 16.94
N SER A 205 21.18 -5.61 17.36
CA SER A 205 19.99 -5.68 16.50
C SER A 205 20.02 -6.76 15.41
N ARG A 206 20.92 -7.74 15.48
CA ARG A 206 20.96 -8.89 14.57
C ARG A 206 21.02 -10.19 15.36
N THR A 207 20.12 -11.12 15.03
CA THR A 207 20.24 -12.50 15.47
C THR A 207 20.97 -13.32 14.41
N VAL A 208 21.82 -14.24 14.86
CA VAL A 208 22.47 -15.21 13.98
C VAL A 208 21.66 -16.51 14.05
N THR A 209 21.17 -17.00 12.91
CA THR A 209 20.40 -18.24 12.83
C THR A 209 21.16 -19.40 13.49
N GLY A 210 20.47 -20.20 14.31
CA GLY A 210 21.05 -21.34 15.04
C GLY A 210 21.69 -20.97 16.39
N THR A 211 21.52 -19.74 16.86
CA THR A 211 21.87 -19.33 18.24
C THR A 211 20.67 -19.44 19.17
N GLU A 212 20.93 -19.56 20.47
CA GLU A 212 19.88 -19.58 21.51
C GLU A 212 18.97 -18.35 21.44
N ASP A 213 19.54 -17.16 21.19
CA ASP A 213 18.78 -15.92 21.02
C ASP A 213 17.85 -15.96 19.80
N ALA A 214 18.31 -16.53 18.68
CA ALA A 214 17.48 -16.68 17.49
C ALA A 214 16.30 -17.64 17.74
N ASP A 215 16.56 -18.76 18.42
CA ASP A 215 15.53 -19.74 18.78
C ASP A 215 14.52 -19.14 19.78
N ARG A 216 15.00 -18.37 20.76
CA ARG A 216 14.15 -17.67 21.72
C ARG A 216 13.27 -16.63 21.05
N ILE A 217 13.82 -15.83 20.13
CA ILE A 217 13.03 -14.86 19.37
C ILE A 217 11.95 -15.55 18.52
N GLN A 218 12.24 -16.68 17.88
CA GLN A 218 11.22 -17.46 17.16
C GLN A 218 10.11 -18.01 18.08
N GLU A 219 10.45 -18.40 19.32
CA GLU A 219 9.46 -18.77 20.32
C GLU A 219 8.60 -17.57 20.72
N LEU A 220 9.22 -16.43 21.04
CA LEU A 220 8.53 -15.18 21.36
C LEU A 220 7.60 -14.72 20.24
N ASP A 221 8.03 -14.81 18.97
CA ASP A 221 7.21 -14.47 17.81
C ASP A 221 5.99 -15.41 17.67
N ARG A 222 6.16 -16.72 17.92
CA ARG A 222 5.05 -17.69 17.97
C ARG A 222 4.06 -17.37 19.10
N MET A 223 4.55 -17.07 20.29
CA MET A 223 3.71 -16.69 21.44
C MET A 223 2.95 -15.38 21.17
N ALA A 224 3.64 -14.38 20.61
CA ALA A 224 3.05 -13.10 20.21
C ALA A 224 1.94 -13.30 19.16
N ALA A 225 2.12 -14.21 18.19
CA ALA A 225 1.11 -14.54 17.20
C ALA A 225 -0.14 -15.18 17.82
N ILE A 226 0.03 -16.08 18.79
CA ILE A 226 -1.08 -16.70 19.54
C ILE A 226 -1.86 -15.65 20.35
N ILE A 227 -1.17 -14.74 21.03
CA ILE A 227 -1.85 -13.67 21.79
C ILE A 227 -2.58 -12.73 20.82
N ARG A 228 -1.93 -12.31 19.73
CA ARG A 228 -2.53 -11.43 18.73
C ARG A 228 -3.81 -11.99 18.13
N SER A 229 -3.87 -13.30 17.84
CA SER A 229 -5.08 -13.92 17.30
C SER A 229 -6.20 -14.08 18.33
N SER A 230 -5.89 -14.00 19.62
CA SER A 230 -6.88 -14.03 20.71
C SER A 230 -7.49 -12.66 21.02
N ILE A 231 -6.87 -11.58 20.54
CA ILE A 231 -7.36 -10.21 20.77
C ILE A 231 -8.38 -9.86 19.68
N PRO A 232 -9.59 -9.42 20.04
CA PRO A 232 -10.58 -9.00 19.06
C PRO A 232 -10.01 -7.89 18.16
N SER A 233 -10.06 -8.13 16.85
CA SER A 233 -9.70 -7.09 15.88
C SER A 233 -10.76 -5.98 15.91
N VAL A 234 -10.31 -4.72 15.84
CA VAL A 234 -11.22 -3.61 15.60
C VAL A 234 -11.52 -3.60 14.09
N PRO A 235 -12.79 -3.69 13.66
CA PRO A 235 -13.13 -3.71 12.25
C PRO A 235 -12.61 -2.46 11.53
N GLU A 236 -12.01 -2.64 10.36
CA GLU A 236 -11.63 -1.52 9.51
C GLU A 236 -12.87 -0.77 9.04
N PRO A 237 -12.82 0.57 8.99
CA PRO A 237 -13.94 1.34 8.46
C PRO A 237 -14.13 0.99 6.98
N PRO A 238 -15.37 0.83 6.51
CA PRO A 238 -15.63 0.62 5.10
C PRO A 238 -15.20 1.87 4.33
N LEU A 239 -14.68 1.64 3.12
CA LEU A 239 -14.39 2.69 2.18
C LEU A 239 -15.70 3.44 1.83
N PRO A 240 -15.75 4.78 1.93
CA PRO A 240 -16.90 5.57 1.49
C PRO A 240 -17.33 5.22 0.07
N LYS A 241 -18.63 5.14 -0.17
CA LYS A 241 -19.18 4.80 -1.50
C LYS A 241 -18.84 5.86 -2.55
N GLU A 242 -18.69 7.09 -2.10
CA GLU A 242 -18.27 8.24 -2.89
C GLU A 242 -16.83 8.03 -3.39
N LEU A 243 -15.95 7.46 -2.56
CA LEU A 243 -14.59 7.11 -2.97
C LEU A 243 -14.58 5.93 -3.95
N LEU A 244 -15.51 4.96 -3.83
CA LEU A 244 -15.61 3.80 -4.75
C LEU A 244 -15.76 4.19 -6.23
N VAL A 245 -16.33 5.36 -6.54
CA VAL A 245 -16.48 5.81 -7.93
C VAL A 245 -15.11 6.11 -8.56
N HIS A 246 -14.14 6.58 -7.77
CA HIS A 246 -12.79 6.91 -8.22
C HIS A 246 -11.87 5.69 -8.39
N TYR A 247 -12.33 4.51 -7.97
CA TYR A 247 -11.59 3.29 -8.23
C TYR A 247 -11.94 2.66 -9.58
N ARG A 248 -13.03 3.08 -10.22
CA ARG A 248 -13.39 2.66 -11.59
C ARG A 248 -12.35 3.16 -12.60
N PRO A 249 -12.28 2.56 -13.81
CA PRO A 249 -11.49 3.13 -14.90
C PRO A 249 -11.77 4.63 -15.01
N ASN A 250 -10.70 5.43 -15.13
CA ASN A 250 -10.85 6.87 -15.37
C ASN A 250 -11.77 7.06 -16.60
N PRO A 251 -12.84 7.88 -16.54
CA PRO A 251 -13.66 8.16 -17.72
C PRO A 251 -12.86 8.65 -18.94
N ASP A 252 -11.70 9.26 -18.68
CA ASP A 252 -10.75 9.74 -19.70
C ASP A 252 -9.58 8.77 -19.94
N ALA A 253 -9.66 7.53 -19.44
CA ALA A 253 -8.66 6.50 -19.71
C ALA A 253 -8.53 6.26 -21.23
N ASP A 254 -7.29 6.10 -21.69
CA ASP A 254 -6.96 5.85 -23.09
C ASP A 254 -7.08 4.38 -23.49
N PHE A 255 -7.43 3.50 -22.54
CA PHE A 255 -7.71 2.09 -22.76
C PHE A 255 -9.21 1.78 -22.69
N VAL A 256 -9.60 0.67 -23.33
CA VAL A 256 -10.99 0.19 -23.38
C VAL A 256 -11.08 -1.21 -22.79
N GLU A 257 -11.94 -1.38 -21.79
CA GLU A 257 -12.25 -2.71 -21.27
C GLU A 257 -13.02 -3.54 -22.30
N LEU A 258 -12.44 -4.68 -22.66
CA LEU A 258 -12.99 -5.60 -23.66
C LEU A 258 -13.80 -6.70 -22.98
N HIS A 259 -13.29 -7.26 -21.88
CA HIS A 259 -13.88 -8.40 -21.19
C HIS A 259 -13.43 -8.48 -19.73
N ALA A 260 -14.33 -8.96 -18.88
CA ALA A 260 -14.12 -9.15 -17.45
C ALA A 260 -14.85 -10.42 -17.01
N ALA A 261 -14.16 -11.35 -16.36
CA ALA A 261 -14.76 -12.60 -15.90
C ALA A 261 -14.05 -13.17 -14.66
N PHE A 262 -14.57 -14.30 -14.15
CA PHE A 262 -14.21 -14.89 -12.85
C PHE A 262 -13.76 -16.35 -12.94
N ASN A 263 -13.62 -16.88 -14.16
CA ASN A 263 -13.24 -18.25 -14.49
C ASN A 263 -11.85 -18.31 -15.18
N GLY A 264 -10.95 -17.42 -14.79
CA GLY A 264 -9.58 -17.37 -15.29
C GLY A 264 -8.78 -18.64 -14.99
N ILE A 265 -7.55 -18.69 -15.51
CA ILE A 265 -6.57 -19.69 -15.10
C ILE A 265 -5.95 -19.31 -13.76
N GLU A 266 -5.51 -20.30 -12.99
CA GLU A 266 -4.89 -20.08 -11.68
C GLU A 266 -3.57 -19.29 -11.81
N ALA A 267 -3.55 -18.06 -11.30
CA ALA A 267 -2.38 -17.18 -11.37
C ALA A 267 -1.45 -17.38 -10.15
N GLY A 268 -1.03 -18.61 -9.84
CA GLY A 268 -0.15 -18.87 -8.69
C GLY A 268 -0.52 -18.08 -7.42
N THR A 269 0.47 -17.51 -6.73
CA THR A 269 0.25 -16.68 -5.52
C THR A 269 0.09 -15.17 -5.80
N GLY A 270 0.01 -14.75 -7.07
CA GLY A 270 0.20 -13.35 -7.44
C GLY A 270 -0.75 -12.84 -8.52
N THR A 271 -0.65 -11.55 -8.78
CA THR A 271 -1.27 -10.94 -9.96
C THR A 271 -0.30 -11.05 -11.12
N THR A 272 -0.76 -11.53 -12.27
CA THR A 272 0.07 -11.64 -13.47
C THR A 272 -0.48 -10.76 -14.58
N LEU A 273 0.43 -10.29 -15.41
CA LEU A 273 0.14 -9.41 -16.54
C LEU A 273 0.68 -10.06 -17.80
N ASP A 274 -0.19 -10.20 -18.80
CA ASP A 274 0.18 -10.66 -20.13
C ASP A 274 -0.14 -9.55 -21.13
N VAL A 275 0.81 -9.26 -22.01
CA VAL A 275 0.63 -8.33 -23.13
C VAL A 275 0.69 -9.10 -24.42
N PHE A 276 -0.30 -8.88 -25.29
CA PHE A 276 -0.37 -9.48 -26.62
C PHE A 276 -0.30 -8.37 -27.66
N GLU A 277 0.74 -8.41 -28.48
CA GLU A 277 1.02 -7.39 -29.50
C GLU A 277 0.37 -7.72 -30.84
N SER A 278 -0.12 -8.94 -31.00
CA SER A 278 -0.77 -9.41 -32.21
C SER A 278 -2.00 -10.27 -31.93
N ARG A 279 -2.90 -10.32 -32.92
CA ARG A 279 -4.04 -11.24 -32.91
C ARG A 279 -3.60 -12.70 -32.74
N ALA A 280 -2.50 -13.09 -33.38
CA ALA A 280 -2.02 -14.47 -33.35
C ALA A 280 -1.60 -14.86 -31.93
N GLU A 281 -0.84 -14.01 -31.24
CA GLU A 281 -0.45 -14.20 -29.85
C GLU A 281 -1.68 -14.34 -28.93
N ALA A 282 -2.65 -13.43 -29.05
CA ALA A 282 -3.85 -13.48 -28.22
C ALA A 282 -4.65 -14.78 -28.42
N LEU A 283 -4.73 -15.29 -29.65
CA LEU A 283 -5.39 -16.57 -29.96
C LEU A 283 -4.62 -17.79 -29.46
N ASP A 284 -3.29 -17.75 -29.47
CA ASP A 284 -2.44 -18.84 -28.96
C ASP A 284 -2.27 -18.81 -27.43
N SER A 285 -2.72 -17.72 -26.79
CA SER A 285 -2.63 -17.52 -25.35
C SER A 285 -3.66 -18.32 -24.54
N TRP A 286 -3.59 -18.16 -23.21
CA TRP A 286 -4.60 -18.68 -22.28
C TRP A 286 -5.99 -18.07 -22.47
N LEU A 287 -6.12 -16.91 -23.12
CA LEU A 287 -7.42 -16.27 -23.38
C LEU A 287 -8.36 -17.19 -24.18
N SER A 288 -7.82 -17.97 -25.11
CA SER A 288 -8.60 -18.92 -25.92
C SER A 288 -9.19 -20.09 -25.12
N ARG A 289 -8.72 -20.30 -23.89
CA ARG A 289 -9.19 -21.36 -22.98
C ARG A 289 -10.29 -20.87 -22.05
N VAL A 290 -10.28 -19.58 -21.71
CA VAL A 290 -11.21 -18.99 -20.74
C VAL A 290 -12.36 -18.23 -21.40
N ILE A 291 -12.17 -17.77 -22.64
CA ILE A 291 -13.16 -17.06 -23.45
C ILE A 291 -13.57 -17.95 -24.61
N ALA A 292 -14.89 -18.06 -24.86
CA ALA A 292 -15.40 -18.88 -25.95
C ALA A 292 -14.82 -18.42 -27.32
N PRO A 293 -14.45 -19.33 -28.24
CA PRO A 293 -13.75 -18.94 -29.47
C PRO A 293 -14.43 -17.86 -30.30
N ALA A 294 -15.76 -17.92 -30.43
CA ALA A 294 -16.53 -16.91 -31.16
C ALA A 294 -16.54 -15.54 -30.46
N GLU A 295 -16.57 -15.53 -29.12
CA GLU A 295 -16.49 -14.31 -28.32
C GLU A 295 -15.10 -13.71 -28.39
N LEU A 296 -14.04 -14.52 -28.23
CA LEU A 296 -12.66 -14.04 -28.34
C LEU A 296 -12.42 -13.37 -29.69
N GLN A 297 -12.84 -13.97 -30.80
CA GLN A 297 -12.73 -13.34 -32.13
C GLN A 297 -13.43 -11.97 -32.18
N GLN A 298 -14.65 -11.86 -31.64
CA GLN A 298 -15.38 -10.58 -31.57
C GLN A 298 -14.65 -9.53 -30.72
N LEU A 299 -13.94 -9.94 -29.66
CA LEU A 299 -13.10 -9.03 -28.87
C LEU A 299 -11.89 -8.57 -29.69
N LEU A 300 -11.19 -9.51 -30.34
CA LEU A 300 -10.01 -9.22 -31.16
C LEU A 300 -10.32 -8.42 -32.43
N ASP A 301 -11.57 -8.43 -32.91
CA ASP A 301 -12.03 -7.58 -34.02
C ASP A 301 -12.16 -6.11 -33.62
N LYS A 302 -12.23 -5.80 -32.31
CA LYS A 302 -12.31 -4.42 -31.79
C LYS A 302 -10.95 -3.75 -31.60
N VAL A 303 -9.85 -4.50 -31.74
CA VAL A 303 -8.50 -4.04 -31.43
C VAL A 303 -7.75 -3.70 -32.71
N ASP A 304 -7.25 -2.47 -32.80
CA ASP A 304 -6.32 -2.08 -33.86
C ASP A 304 -4.88 -2.40 -33.44
N PHE A 305 -4.43 -3.62 -33.71
CA PHE A 305 -3.06 -4.07 -33.37
C PHE A 305 -1.93 -3.28 -34.06
N GLN A 306 -2.22 -2.30 -34.92
CA GLN A 306 -1.19 -1.36 -35.39
C GLN A 306 -0.90 -0.27 -34.34
N HIS A 307 -1.91 0.17 -33.60
CA HIS A 307 -1.83 1.28 -32.64
C HIS A 307 -2.13 0.87 -31.20
N GLN A 308 -2.58 -0.36 -30.98
CA GLN A 308 -2.99 -0.88 -29.69
C GLN A 308 -2.34 -2.23 -29.41
N THR A 309 -2.27 -2.57 -28.13
CA THR A 309 -1.97 -3.91 -27.63
C THR A 309 -3.11 -4.39 -26.75
N ILE A 310 -3.21 -5.70 -26.57
CA ILE A 310 -4.09 -6.26 -25.55
C ILE A 310 -3.28 -6.39 -24.27
N VAL A 311 -3.84 -5.88 -23.19
CA VAL A 311 -3.32 -6.03 -21.85
C VAL A 311 -4.32 -6.88 -21.06
N ALA A 312 -3.88 -8.04 -20.60
CA ALA A 312 -4.69 -8.96 -19.82
C ALA A 312 -4.09 -9.11 -18.42
N MET A 313 -4.90 -8.80 -17.40
CA MET A 313 -4.52 -8.89 -16.00
C MET A 313 -5.28 -10.06 -15.37
N ARG A 314 -4.53 -11.01 -14.81
CA ARG A 314 -5.08 -12.15 -14.07
C ARG A 314 -4.79 -11.97 -12.60
N PHE A 315 -5.78 -12.28 -11.78
CA PHE A 315 -5.67 -12.18 -10.34
C PHE A 315 -5.49 -13.58 -9.73
N ALA A 316 -4.83 -13.63 -8.57
CA ALA A 316 -4.80 -14.84 -7.75
C ALA A 316 -6.23 -15.26 -7.35
N ALA A 317 -6.38 -16.47 -6.81
CA ALA A 317 -7.67 -16.92 -6.31
C ALA A 317 -8.24 -15.92 -5.27
N VAL A 318 -9.44 -15.41 -5.52
CA VAL A 318 -10.12 -14.45 -4.64
C VAL A 318 -11.34 -15.13 -4.02
N ASP A 319 -11.43 -15.08 -2.69
CA ASP A 319 -12.64 -15.52 -1.99
C ASP A 319 -13.70 -14.41 -1.99
N SER A 320 -14.95 -14.81 -2.18
CA SER A 320 -16.11 -13.91 -2.04
C SER A 320 -16.13 -12.71 -3.00
N ALA A 321 -15.58 -12.87 -4.21
CA ALA A 321 -15.73 -11.87 -5.26
C ALA A 321 -17.20 -11.67 -5.61
N ASN A 322 -17.63 -10.42 -5.78
CA ASN A 322 -19.04 -10.06 -5.92
C ASN A 322 -19.46 -9.69 -7.36
N GLY A 323 -18.65 -10.09 -8.34
CA GLY A 323 -18.98 -9.96 -9.76
C GLY A 323 -18.48 -8.68 -10.43
N LYS A 324 -17.60 -7.89 -9.78
CA LYS A 324 -16.93 -6.76 -10.44
C LYS A 324 -15.41 -6.89 -10.37
N VAL A 325 -14.78 -6.74 -11.51
CA VAL A 325 -13.33 -6.65 -11.68
C VAL A 325 -13.07 -5.65 -12.81
N TYR A 326 -12.07 -4.80 -12.68
CA TYR A 326 -11.73 -3.79 -13.69
C TYR A 326 -10.26 -3.36 -13.54
N ILE A 327 -9.68 -2.86 -14.62
CA ILE A 327 -8.41 -2.12 -14.59
C ILE A 327 -8.73 -0.64 -14.38
N ARG A 328 -8.12 -0.02 -13.36
CA ARG A 328 -8.27 1.42 -13.12
C ARG A 328 -7.34 2.23 -14.03
N GLU A 329 -6.12 1.74 -14.20
CA GLU A 329 -5.03 2.50 -14.80
C GLU A 329 -4.05 1.57 -15.50
N ILE A 330 -3.62 2.00 -16.69
CA ILE A 330 -2.45 1.49 -17.41
C ILE A 330 -1.54 2.67 -17.63
N GLU A 331 -0.30 2.51 -17.21
CA GLU A 331 0.66 3.60 -17.26
C GLU A 331 1.94 3.15 -17.94
N TYR A 332 2.39 3.98 -18.89
CA TYR A 332 3.60 3.77 -19.69
C TYR A 332 4.64 4.81 -19.32
N ARG A 333 5.83 4.34 -18.96
CA ARG A 333 6.90 5.19 -18.43
C ARG A 333 8.16 5.06 -19.26
N ALA A 334 8.35 6.03 -20.15
CA ALA A 334 9.43 6.00 -21.15
C ALA A 334 10.82 6.01 -20.50
N ARG A 335 11.05 6.83 -19.46
CA ARG A 335 12.36 6.97 -18.81
C ARG A 335 12.88 5.67 -18.20
N HIS A 336 11.97 4.86 -17.68
CA HIS A 336 12.25 3.62 -16.98
C HIS A 336 11.89 2.39 -17.81
N GLN A 337 11.40 2.60 -19.05
CA GLN A 337 10.96 1.55 -19.97
C GLN A 337 10.05 0.52 -19.29
N TYR A 338 9.09 0.97 -18.48
CA TYR A 338 8.15 0.07 -17.79
C TYR A 338 6.70 0.40 -18.11
N MET A 339 5.86 -0.63 -17.96
CA MET A 339 4.42 -0.50 -17.93
C MET A 339 3.90 -0.97 -16.56
N SER A 340 3.04 -0.18 -15.92
CA SER A 340 2.34 -0.60 -14.71
C SER A 340 0.83 -0.63 -14.91
N VAL A 341 0.18 -1.65 -14.35
CA VAL A 341 -1.26 -1.84 -14.43
C VAL A 341 -1.84 -1.99 -13.04
N ILE A 342 -2.83 -1.16 -12.70
CA ILE A 342 -3.54 -1.20 -11.42
C ILE A 342 -4.96 -1.72 -11.66
N GLY A 343 -5.27 -2.86 -11.05
CA GLY A 343 -6.57 -3.50 -11.14
C GLY A 343 -7.25 -3.66 -9.79
N TYR A 344 -8.57 -3.80 -9.81
CA TYR A 344 -9.35 -4.04 -8.62
C TYR A 344 -10.30 -5.21 -8.80
N VAL A 345 -10.42 -6.01 -7.74
CA VAL A 345 -11.48 -7.02 -7.59
C VAL A 345 -12.39 -6.57 -6.46
N VAL A 346 -13.69 -6.53 -6.72
CA VAL A 346 -14.66 -6.18 -5.69
C VAL A 346 -15.14 -7.45 -4.98
N VAL A 347 -15.02 -7.45 -3.65
CA VAL A 347 -15.37 -8.56 -2.77
C VAL A 347 -16.45 -8.16 -1.76
N ASN A 348 -17.09 -9.15 -1.15
CA ASN A 348 -18.03 -8.90 -0.06
C ASN A 348 -17.32 -8.38 1.20
N MET A 349 -18.06 -7.64 2.03
CA MET A 349 -17.56 -7.27 3.36
C MET A 349 -17.38 -8.51 4.25
N PRO A 350 -16.43 -8.51 5.21
CA PRO A 350 -16.12 -9.68 6.03
C PRO A 350 -17.29 -10.23 6.86
N ASP A 351 -18.30 -9.41 7.16
CA ASP A 351 -19.47 -9.76 7.96
C ASP A 351 -20.64 -10.33 7.13
N CYS A 352 -20.46 -10.44 5.81
CA CYS A 352 -21.48 -11.01 4.94
C CYS A 352 -21.64 -12.51 5.18
N LYS A 353 -22.91 -12.95 5.22
CA LYS A 353 -23.29 -14.36 5.42
C LYS A 353 -23.33 -15.17 4.13
N GLU A 354 -22.94 -14.56 3.02
CA GLU A 354 -22.90 -15.24 1.72
C GLU A 354 -21.86 -16.37 1.75
N PRO A 355 -22.14 -17.51 1.08
CA PRO A 355 -21.18 -18.60 1.00
C PRO A 355 -19.87 -18.11 0.37
N LYS A 356 -18.75 -18.40 1.03
CA LYS A 356 -17.43 -18.18 0.47
C LYS A 356 -17.25 -19.12 -0.73
N THR A 357 -17.07 -18.51 -1.90
CA THR A 357 -16.73 -19.21 -3.13
C THR A 357 -15.44 -18.63 -3.67
N TRP A 358 -14.58 -19.50 -4.19
CA TRP A 358 -13.35 -19.09 -4.87
C TRP A 358 -13.66 -18.69 -6.30
N SER A 359 -12.93 -17.70 -6.77
CA SER A 359 -13.01 -17.18 -8.12
C SER A 359 -11.61 -16.89 -8.63
N TYR A 360 -11.46 -16.83 -9.95
CA TYR A 360 -10.21 -16.53 -10.64
C TYR A 360 -10.47 -15.33 -11.56
N PRO A 361 -10.52 -14.12 -10.99
CA PRO A 361 -10.84 -12.93 -11.77
C PRO A 361 -9.79 -12.68 -12.84
N PHE A 362 -10.23 -12.15 -13.98
CA PHE A 362 -9.35 -11.56 -14.97
C PHE A 362 -10.06 -10.45 -15.75
N VAL A 363 -9.27 -9.52 -16.27
CA VAL A 363 -9.73 -8.44 -17.15
C VAL A 363 -8.84 -8.38 -18.37
N VAL A 364 -9.46 -8.08 -19.51
CA VAL A 364 -8.82 -7.88 -20.80
C VAL A 364 -9.19 -6.48 -21.30
N VAL A 365 -8.17 -5.70 -21.66
CA VAL A 365 -8.37 -4.35 -22.19
C VAL A 365 -7.55 -4.15 -23.47
N ALA A 366 -8.00 -3.25 -24.33
CA ALA A 366 -7.19 -2.69 -25.42
C ALA A 366 -6.57 -1.39 -24.93
N SER A 367 -5.24 -1.28 -24.97
CA SER A 367 -4.50 -0.08 -24.54
C SER A 367 -3.65 0.45 -25.69
N PRO A 368 -3.36 1.76 -25.77
CA PRO A 368 -2.47 2.30 -26.79
C PRO A 368 -1.10 1.65 -26.72
N ARG A 369 -0.51 1.38 -27.88
CA ARG A 369 0.86 0.87 -27.96
C ARG A 369 1.83 2.01 -27.60
N PRO A 370 2.77 1.81 -26.64
CA PRO A 370 3.78 2.80 -26.34
C PRO A 370 4.72 3.00 -27.55
N ASP A 371 5.27 4.19 -27.70
CA ASP A 371 6.25 4.54 -28.73
C ASP A 371 7.70 4.14 -28.36
N PHE A 372 7.87 3.45 -27.24
CA PHE A 372 9.12 2.90 -26.73
C PHE A 372 8.99 1.41 -26.39
N GLU A 373 10.11 0.71 -26.35
CA GLU A 373 10.17 -0.68 -25.93
C GLU A 373 10.01 -0.81 -24.42
N VAL A 374 9.01 -1.57 -23.98
CA VAL A 374 8.77 -1.89 -22.56
C VAL A 374 9.68 -3.04 -22.14
N GLN A 375 10.58 -2.79 -21.20
CA GLN A 375 11.52 -3.76 -20.65
C GLN A 375 11.01 -4.44 -19.38
N SER A 376 10.09 -3.80 -18.65
CA SER A 376 9.55 -4.37 -17.42
C SER A 376 8.05 -4.11 -17.24
N TYR A 377 7.39 -5.07 -16.61
CA TYR A 377 5.95 -5.11 -16.44
C TYR A 377 5.62 -5.18 -14.95
N GLY A 378 4.80 -4.26 -14.47
CA GLY A 378 4.31 -4.21 -13.10
C GLY A 378 2.80 -4.39 -13.06
N ALA A 379 2.30 -5.15 -12.10
CA ALA A 379 0.88 -5.34 -11.88
C ALA A 379 0.59 -5.22 -10.39
N SER A 380 -0.41 -4.41 -10.04
CA SER A 380 -0.87 -4.25 -8.67
C SER A 380 -2.37 -4.48 -8.58
N MET A 381 -2.77 -5.34 -7.65
CA MET A 381 -4.17 -5.58 -7.34
C MET A 381 -4.50 -4.99 -5.97
N ALA A 382 -5.68 -4.37 -5.88
CA ALA A 382 -6.33 -4.12 -4.61
C ALA A 382 -7.74 -4.73 -4.57
N MET A 383 -8.13 -5.21 -3.39
CA MET A 383 -9.48 -5.69 -3.15
C MET A 383 -10.34 -4.56 -2.59
N LEU A 384 -11.52 -4.34 -3.18
CA LEU A 384 -12.48 -3.36 -2.69
C LEU A 384 -13.67 -4.09 -2.07
N THR A 385 -14.03 -3.73 -0.86
CA THR A 385 -15.22 -4.30 -0.21
C THR A 385 -16.46 -3.52 -0.62
N GLU A 386 -17.53 -4.20 -1.05
CA GLU A 386 -18.79 -3.54 -1.42
C GLU A 386 -20.01 -4.33 -0.96
N GLY A 387 -20.50 -4.02 0.25
CA GLY A 387 -21.74 -4.56 0.77
C GLY A 387 -21.76 -6.10 0.83
N CYS A 388 -22.97 -6.66 0.93
CA CYS A 388 -23.21 -8.09 0.79
C CYS A 388 -23.99 -8.35 -0.49
N LYS A 389 -23.38 -9.07 -1.42
CA LYS A 389 -23.94 -9.44 -2.72
C LYS A 389 -23.67 -10.92 -2.99
N PRO A 390 -24.44 -11.56 -3.89
CA PRO A 390 -24.16 -12.93 -4.31
C PRO A 390 -22.71 -13.07 -4.77
N THR A 391 -22.02 -14.10 -4.28
CA THR A 391 -20.64 -14.38 -4.68
C THR A 391 -20.62 -15.04 -6.05
N VAL A 392 -19.61 -14.71 -6.86
CA VAL A 392 -19.38 -15.33 -8.16
C VAL A 392 -18.29 -16.37 -7.99
N GLY A 393 -18.69 -17.64 -7.89
CA GLY A 393 -17.76 -18.76 -7.85
C GLY A 393 -17.58 -19.38 -9.22
N ALA A 394 -16.35 -19.71 -9.59
CA ALA A 394 -16.04 -20.51 -10.77
C ALA A 394 -14.79 -21.35 -10.53
N GLU A 395 -14.78 -22.59 -11.02
CA GLU A 395 -13.56 -23.39 -11.06
C GLU A 395 -12.55 -22.74 -12.01
N PRO A 396 -11.24 -22.85 -11.73
CA PRO A 396 -10.24 -22.32 -12.64
C PRO A 396 -10.30 -23.09 -13.95
N ALA A 397 -10.06 -22.41 -15.07
CA ALA A 397 -9.79 -23.12 -16.30
C ALA A 397 -8.49 -23.93 -16.13
N SER A 398 -8.50 -25.21 -16.48
CA SER A 398 -7.32 -26.07 -16.36
C SER A 398 -6.19 -25.51 -17.23
N GLU A 399 -4.99 -25.40 -16.67
CA GLU A 399 -3.80 -25.32 -17.52
C GLU A 399 -3.75 -26.62 -18.36
N PRO A 400 -3.39 -26.55 -19.65
CA PRO A 400 -3.07 -27.76 -20.37
C PRO A 400 -1.99 -28.48 -19.56
N ASP A 401 -2.14 -29.79 -19.43
CA ASP A 401 -1.02 -30.62 -19.01
C ASP A 401 0.14 -30.24 -19.94
N ARG A 402 1.07 -29.43 -19.43
CA ARG A 402 2.42 -29.41 -19.94
C ARG A 402 2.95 -30.76 -19.53
N ASP A 403 2.56 -31.78 -20.29
CA ASP A 403 3.37 -32.96 -20.51
C ASP A 403 4.67 -32.42 -21.09
N VAL A 404 5.53 -31.93 -20.21
CA VAL A 404 6.92 -31.65 -20.52
C VAL A 404 7.44 -33.03 -20.86
N ASP A 405 7.48 -33.29 -22.16
CA ASP A 405 8.18 -34.42 -22.70
C ASP A 405 9.65 -34.27 -22.33
N MET A 406 9.99 -34.71 -21.11
CA MET A 406 11.37 -34.78 -20.62
C MET A 406 12.11 -35.95 -21.27
N SER A 407 11.55 -36.60 -22.28
CA SER A 407 12.12 -37.78 -22.92
C SER A 407 13.02 -37.48 -24.11
N GLU A 408 13.70 -36.33 -24.19
CA GLU A 408 14.79 -36.15 -25.16
C GLU A 408 15.83 -35.10 -24.72
N ALA A 409 16.51 -35.35 -23.60
CA ALA A 409 17.84 -34.77 -23.39
C ALA A 409 18.87 -35.68 -24.08
N PRO A 410 19.50 -35.26 -25.20
CA PRO A 410 20.57 -36.05 -25.80
C PRO A 410 21.75 -36.10 -24.83
N ALA A 411 22.16 -37.31 -24.45
CA ALA A 411 23.39 -37.54 -23.71
C ALA A 411 24.58 -37.09 -24.58
N SER A 412 25.30 -36.06 -24.13
CA SER A 412 26.61 -35.66 -24.67
C SER A 412 27.75 -36.28 -23.88
#